data_AF-A0A496WBW4-F1
#
_entry.id   AF-A0A496WBW4-F1
#
_cell.length_a   1.000
_cell.length_b   1.000
_cell.length_c   1.000
_cell.angle_alpha   90.00
_cell.angle_beta   90.00
_cell.angle_gamma   90.00
#
_symmetry.space_group_name_H-M   'P 1'
#
loop_
_entity.id
_entity.type
_entity.pdbx_description
1 polymer ?
#
loop_
_entity_poly.entity_id
_entity_poly.type
_entity_poly.pdbx_seq_one_letter_code
_entity_poly.pdbx_strand_id
1 'polypeptide(L)' 'MRQIILDTETTGLETSQDHRIIEIGCVELIDRR' A
#
# COMPACT_ATOMS: atom_id res chain seq x y z
N MET A 1 6.50 4.02 19.24
CA MET A 1 5.56 3.17 18.48
C MET A 1 5.98 3.18 17.02
N ARG A 2 6.21 2.01 16.42
CA ARG A 2 6.58 1.90 14.99
C ARG A 2 5.32 1.73 14.16
N GLN A 3 5.21 2.46 13.06
CA GLN A 3 4.10 2.38 12.12
C GLN A 3 4.66 2.17 10.72
N ILE A 4 4.00 1.32 9.92
CA ILE A 4 4.34 1.12 8.52
C ILE A 4 3.14 1.60 7.71
N ILE A 5 3.37 2.60 6.86
CA ILE A 5 2.37 3.09 5.92
C ILE A 5 2.68 2.51 4.55
N LEU A 6 1.68 1.89 3.96
CA LEU A 6 1.77 1.26 2.66
C LEU A 6 0.91 2.03 1.66
N ASP A 7 1.44 2.13 0.45
CA ASP A 7 0.74 2.59 -0.72
C ASP A 7 0.91 1.54 -1.81
N THR A 8 -0.16 1.22 -2.53
CA THR A 8 -0.14 0.16 -3.55
C THR A 8 -0.83 0.64 -4.79
N GLU A 9 -0.16 0.49 -5.92
CA GLU A 9 -0.77 0.69 -7.23
C GLU A 9 -1.17 -0.65 -7.83
N THR A 10 -2.33 -0.67 -8.47
CA THR A 10 -2.94 -1.87 -9.04
C THR A 10 -3.22 -1.68 -10.52
N THR A 11 -3.43 -2.78 -11.25
CA THR A 11 -3.82 -2.71 -12.67
C THR A 11 -5.22 -2.10 -12.90
N GLY A 12 -6.00 -1.89 -11.84
CA GLY A 12 -7.36 -1.33 -11.88
C GLY A 12 -8.05 -1.37 -10.52
N LEU A 13 -9.19 -0.70 -10.38
CA LEU A 13 -9.80 -0.39 -9.07
C LEU A 13 -10.88 -1.40 -8.61
N GLU A 14 -11.53 -2.09 -9.55
CA GLU A 14 -12.69 -2.95 -9.26
C GLU A 14 -12.28 -4.34 -8.77
N THR A 15 -12.78 -4.75 -7.60
CA THR A 15 -12.38 -6.04 -6.97
C THR A 15 -12.86 -7.26 -7.76
N SER A 16 -13.91 -7.11 -8.56
CA SER A 16 -14.47 -8.18 -9.38
C SER A 16 -13.66 -8.50 -10.65
N GLN A 17 -12.62 -7.71 -10.96
CA GLN A 17 -11.94 -7.74 -12.26
C GLN A 17 -10.51 -8.34 -12.23
N ASP A 18 -10.20 -9.23 -11.28
CA ASP A 18 -8.92 -9.98 -11.19
C ASP A 18 -7.66 -9.10 -11.35
N HIS A 19 -7.71 -7.88 -10.84
CA HIS A 19 -6.60 -6.94 -10.88
C HIS A 19 -5.43 -7.39 -9.99
N ARG A 20 -4.22 -6.96 -10.35
CA ARG A 20 -2.98 -7.29 -9.64
C ARG A 20 -2.33 -6.04 -9.08
N ILE A 21 -1.65 -6.19 -7.94
CA ILE A 21 -0.73 -5.18 -7.43
C ILE A 21 0.51 -5.17 -8.33
N ILE A 22 0.94 -3.98 -8.74
CA ILE A 22 2.11 -3.79 -9.60
C ILE A 22 3.20 -2.96 -8.93
N GLU A 23 2.86 -2.21 -7.89
CA GLU A 23 3.80 -1.41 -7.12
C GLU A 23 3.45 -1.48 -5.62
N ILE A 24 4.49 -1.48 -4.78
CA ILE A 24 4.35 -1.33 -3.34
C ILE A 24 5.34 -0.26 -2.87
N GLY A 25 4.79 0.87 -2.44
CA GLY A 25 5.50 1.91 -1.71
C GLY A 25 5.35 1.69 -0.20
N CYS A 26 6.42 1.93 0.55
CA CYS A 26 6.41 1.78 1.99
C CYS A 26 7.24 2.87 2.66
N VAL A 27 6.69 3.46 3.72
CA VAL A 27 7.43 4.35 4.62
C VAL A 27 7.28 3.86 6.05
N GLU A 28 8.41 3.67 6.72
CA GLU A 28 8.44 3.38 8.15
C GLU A 28 8.50 4.69 8.96
N LEU A 29 7.58 4.83 9.90
CA LEU A 29 7.53 5.95 10.83
C LEU A 29 7.86 5.45 12.23
N ILE A 30 8.88 6.06 12.83
CA ILE A 30 9.35 5.75 14.18
C ILE A 30 8.87 6.87 15.10
N ASP A 31 8.13 6.49 16.16
CA ASP A 31 7.68 7.38 17.24
C ASP A 31 6.83 8.58 16.80
N ARG A 32 6.03 8.40 15.74
CA ARG A 32 4.98 9.36 15.35
C ARG A 32 3.86 9.39 16.41
N ARG A 33 3.60 10.57 16.97
CA ARG A 33 2.50 10.90 17.90
C ARG A 33 1.33 11.54 17.17
#